data_AF-A0A8W8MFW0-F1
#
_entry.id   AF-A0A8W8MFW0-F1
#
_cell.length_a   1.000
_cell.length_b   1.000
_cell.length_c   1.000
_cell.angle_alpha   90.00
_cell.angle_beta   90.00
_cell.angle_gamma   90.00
#
_symmetry.space_group_name_H-M   'P 1'
#
loop_
_entity.id
_entity.type
_entity.pdbx_description
1 polymer ?
#
loop_
_entity_poly.entity_id
_entity_poly.type
_entity_poly.pdbx_seq_one_letter_code
_entity_poly.pdbx_strand_id
1 'polypeptide(L)'
;CLFCSSISSSLENNINHMSVKHGFFLPDADYLVDVEGMVTYLGEKVGEGHMCLWCGEKSKMFHTVQAVQKHMVDKGHCKILFEKESALEFADFYDYRSSYPDQGDTPMETGEGGEEEVEVTENTLDTEGYELVLPSGATIGHRSLWKYYKQNLPQRSSEGSSTVLPKMLAQYRALGWTGVTGEVAKTRVKDMAFVQRMKNRQRMQLGLKANKFQPHFRCQVMF
;
A
#
# COMPACT_ATOMS: atom_id res chain seq x y z
N CYS A 1 -11.81 -25.50 29.28
CA CYS A 1 -11.38 -24.15 28.86
C CYS A 1 -10.16 -23.70 29.66
N LEU A 2 -9.20 -23.03 29.02
CA LEU A 2 -7.98 -22.55 29.70
C LEU A 2 -8.25 -21.36 30.64
N PHE A 3 -9.23 -20.52 30.32
CA PHE A 3 -9.47 -19.24 31.02
C PHE A 3 -10.65 -19.27 31.99
N CYS A 4 -11.46 -20.33 31.99
CA CYS A 4 -12.55 -20.50 32.95
C CYS A 4 -12.84 -21.98 33.24
N SER A 5 -13.64 -22.22 34.29
CA SER A 5 -14.03 -23.55 34.76
C SER A 5 -15.05 -24.29 33.87
N SER A 6 -15.25 -23.86 32.62
CA SER A 6 -16.15 -24.56 31.70
C SER A 6 -15.48 -25.82 31.15
N ILE A 7 -16.22 -26.92 31.23
CA ILE A 7 -15.83 -28.23 30.70
C ILE A 7 -16.54 -28.40 29.36
N SER A 8 -15.78 -28.79 28.35
CA SER A 8 -16.28 -29.06 26.99
C SER A 8 -15.98 -30.51 26.64
N SER A 9 -16.83 -31.13 25.84
CA SER A 9 -16.71 -32.54 25.46
C SER A 9 -15.71 -32.80 24.33
N SER A 10 -15.45 -31.81 23.47
CA SER A 10 -14.47 -31.90 22.37
C SER A 10 -13.54 -30.70 22.37
N LEU A 11 -12.36 -30.88 21.77
CA LEU A 11 -11.34 -29.84 21.61
C LEU A 11 -11.86 -28.67 20.77
N GLU A 12 -12.53 -28.96 19.65
CA GLU A 12 -13.16 -27.95 18.78
C GLU A 12 -14.17 -27.07 19.54
N ASN A 13 -15.04 -27.67 20.36
CA ASN A 13 -16.01 -26.93 21.16
C ASN A 13 -15.33 -26.07 22.23
N ASN A 14 -14.21 -26.54 22.77
CA ASN A 14 -13.41 -25.78 23.74
C ASN A 14 -12.76 -24.55 23.08
N ILE A 15 -12.17 -24.73 21.89
CA ILE A 15 -11.59 -23.63 21.11
C ILE A 15 -12.65 -22.61 20.71
N ASN A 16 -13.82 -23.07 20.23
CA ASN A 16 -14.95 -22.20 19.91
C ASN A 16 -15.46 -21.43 21.14
N HIS A 17 -15.50 -22.07 22.30
CA HIS A 17 -15.84 -21.39 23.54
C HIS A 17 -14.80 -20.34 23.92
N MET A 18 -13.51 -20.65 23.78
CA MET A 18 -12.41 -19.73 24.07
C MET A 18 -12.40 -18.54 23.11
N SER A 19 -12.71 -18.74 21.82
CA SER A 19 -12.78 -17.65 20.84
C SER A 19 -13.97 -16.72 21.10
N VAL A 20 -15.17 -17.28 21.35
CA VAL A 20 -16.38 -16.47 21.53
C VAL A 20 -16.43 -15.77 22.90
N LYS A 21 -16.13 -16.49 23.99
CA LYS A 21 -16.27 -15.96 25.35
C LYS A 21 -15.06 -15.15 25.81
N HIS A 22 -13.86 -15.58 25.39
CA HIS A 22 -12.60 -15.01 25.88
C HIS A 22 -11.82 -14.28 24.79
N GLY A 23 -12.27 -14.28 23.54
CA GLY A 23 -11.58 -13.60 22.43
C GLY A 23 -10.21 -14.21 22.11
N PHE A 24 -10.04 -15.50 22.39
CA PHE A 24 -8.78 -16.21 22.16
C PHE A 24 -8.63 -16.61 20.69
N PHE A 25 -7.47 -16.29 20.12
CA PHE A 25 -7.09 -16.64 18.76
C PHE A 25 -5.67 -17.21 18.75
N LEU A 26 -5.48 -18.25 17.94
CA LEU A 26 -4.16 -18.80 17.66
C LEU A 26 -3.51 -17.98 16.53
N PRO A 27 -2.25 -17.52 16.70
CA PRO A 27 -1.49 -16.90 15.61
C PRO A 27 -1.36 -17.85 14.42
N ASP A 28 -1.33 -17.31 13.21
CA ASP A 28 -0.96 -18.04 11.98
C ASP A 28 -1.60 -19.43 11.82
N ALA A 29 -2.92 -19.50 12.03
CA ALA A 29 -3.64 -20.78 12.08
C ALA A 29 -3.52 -21.64 10.80
N ASP A 30 -3.19 -21.02 9.66
CA ASP A 30 -2.97 -21.72 8.39
C ASP A 30 -1.70 -22.59 8.39
N TYR A 31 -0.73 -22.31 9.26
CA TYR A 31 0.56 -22.99 9.35
C TYR A 31 0.68 -23.91 10.58
N LEU A 32 -0.41 -24.08 11.35
CA LEU A 32 -0.45 -24.97 12.50
C LEU A 32 -0.59 -26.44 12.06
N VAL A 33 0.41 -27.25 12.41
CA VAL A 33 0.39 -28.70 12.14
C VAL A 33 -0.24 -29.45 13.30
N ASP A 34 0.10 -29.08 14.54
CA ASP A 34 -0.37 -29.75 15.75
C ASP A 34 -1.11 -28.81 16.71
N VAL A 35 -2.43 -28.70 16.53
CA VAL A 35 -3.31 -27.91 17.38
C VAL A 35 -3.48 -28.54 18.77
N GLU A 36 -3.47 -29.88 18.86
CA GLU A 36 -3.69 -30.59 20.12
C GLU A 36 -2.49 -30.42 21.05
N GLY A 37 -1.27 -30.60 20.51
CA GLY A 37 -0.02 -30.35 21.22
C GLY A 37 0.09 -28.90 21.69
N MET A 38 -0.22 -27.94 20.81
CA MET A 38 -0.17 -26.52 21.17
C MET A 38 -1.13 -26.18 22.33
N VAL A 39 -2.39 -26.63 22.25
CA VAL A 39 -3.38 -26.35 23.32
C VAL A 39 -3.00 -27.05 24.62
N THR A 40 -2.41 -28.25 24.55
CA THR A 40 -1.93 -29.00 25.72
C THR A 40 -0.81 -28.24 26.42
N TYR A 41 0.19 -27.76 25.65
CA TYR A 41 1.29 -26.96 26.17
C TYR A 41 0.83 -25.65 26.83
N LEU A 42 -0.13 -24.95 26.20
CA LEU A 42 -0.74 -23.75 26.81
C LEU A 42 -1.50 -24.10 28.09
N GLY A 43 -2.11 -25.29 28.13
CA GLY A 43 -2.72 -25.87 29.33
C GLY A 43 -1.71 -26.08 30.45
N GLU A 44 -0.54 -26.64 30.17
CA GLU A 44 0.54 -26.83 31.13
C GLU A 44 1.07 -25.48 31.65
N LYS A 45 1.27 -24.47 30.78
CA LYS A 45 1.70 -23.13 31.21
C LYS A 45 0.73 -22.44 32.17
N VAL A 46 -0.58 -22.56 31.93
CA VAL A 46 -1.60 -21.94 32.80
C VAL A 46 -1.88 -22.79 34.03
N GLY A 47 -1.91 -24.11 33.87
CA GLY A 47 -2.27 -25.09 34.90
C GLY A 47 -1.15 -25.34 35.90
N GLU A 48 0.00 -25.83 35.42
CA GLU A 48 1.15 -26.18 36.27
C GLU A 48 2.08 -25.00 36.48
N GLY A 49 2.37 -24.24 35.42
CA GLY A 49 3.25 -23.08 35.48
C GLY A 49 2.64 -21.88 36.24
N HIS A 50 1.31 -21.85 36.39
CA HIS A 50 0.57 -20.69 36.87
C HIS A 50 1.02 -19.37 36.22
N MET A 51 1.26 -19.39 34.91
CA MET A 51 1.79 -18.26 34.15
C MET A 51 0.73 -17.65 33.22
N CYS A 52 0.83 -16.34 33.02
CA CYS A 52 -0.03 -15.62 32.07
C CYS A 52 0.57 -15.66 30.67
N LEU A 53 -0.21 -16.13 29.68
CA LEU A 53 0.23 -16.32 28.29
C LEU A 53 0.64 -15.02 27.58
N TRP A 54 0.15 -13.86 28.02
CA TRP A 54 0.46 -12.56 27.39
C TRP A 54 1.56 -11.78 28.12
N CYS A 55 1.60 -11.86 29.45
CA CYS A 55 2.62 -11.13 30.22
C CYS A 55 4.02 -11.72 30.02
N GLY A 56 4.11 -12.98 29.60
CA GLY A 56 5.37 -13.71 29.41
C GLY A 56 6.21 -13.76 30.69
N GLU A 57 7.52 -13.80 30.51
CA GLU A 57 8.52 -13.82 31.59
C GLU A 57 8.50 -12.59 32.49
N LYS A 58 7.88 -11.49 32.05
CA LYS A 58 7.75 -10.27 32.86
C LYS A 58 6.71 -10.43 33.97
N SER A 59 5.82 -11.40 33.87
CA SER A 59 4.89 -11.70 34.98
C SER A 59 5.51 -12.60 36.03
N LYS A 60 5.27 -12.25 37.29
CA LYS A 60 5.46 -13.18 38.40
C LYS A 60 4.49 -14.36 38.25
N MET A 61 4.97 -15.56 38.58
CA MET A 61 4.13 -16.73 38.72
C MET A 61 3.05 -16.48 39.77
N PHE A 62 1.82 -16.90 39.48
CA PHE A 62 0.73 -16.80 40.44
C PHE A 62 0.71 -18.02 41.36
N HIS A 63 0.05 -17.90 42.51
CA HIS A 63 -0.01 -18.99 43.49
C HIS A 63 -1.06 -20.07 43.16
N THR A 64 -2.08 -19.73 42.37
CA THR A 64 -3.19 -20.65 42.05
C THR A 64 -3.65 -20.44 40.61
N VAL A 65 -4.12 -21.51 39.97
CA VAL A 65 -4.75 -21.47 38.63
C VAL A 65 -5.88 -20.43 38.56
N GLN A 66 -6.72 -20.36 39.59
CA GLN A 66 -7.82 -19.39 39.62
C GLN A 66 -7.34 -17.94 39.62
N ALA A 67 -6.20 -17.65 40.26
CA ALA A 67 -5.61 -16.31 40.26
C ALA A 67 -5.11 -15.93 38.86
N VAL A 68 -4.48 -16.88 38.15
CA VAL A 68 -4.05 -16.69 36.75
C VAL A 68 -5.25 -16.43 35.86
N GLN A 69 -6.27 -17.29 35.93
CA GLN A 69 -7.47 -17.17 35.09
C GLN A 69 -8.19 -15.84 35.31
N LYS A 70 -8.36 -15.42 36.57
CA LYS A 70 -8.92 -14.10 36.89
C LYS A 70 -8.07 -12.97 36.33
N HIS A 71 -6.75 -13.03 36.53
CA HIS A 71 -5.83 -12.04 35.95
C HIS A 71 -5.96 -11.94 34.42
N MET A 72 -6.05 -13.09 33.74
CA MET A 72 -6.16 -13.14 32.28
C MET A 72 -7.48 -12.57 31.77
N VAL A 73 -8.57 -12.81 32.49
CA VAL A 73 -9.89 -12.26 32.14
C VAL A 73 -9.96 -10.77 32.45
N ASP A 74 -9.56 -10.35 33.67
CA ASP A 74 -9.68 -8.97 34.14
C ASP A 74 -8.81 -8.00 33.32
N LYS A 75 -7.62 -8.44 32.89
CA LYS A 75 -6.73 -7.63 32.04
C LYS A 75 -6.92 -7.83 30.54
N GLY A 76 -7.78 -8.77 30.12
CA GLY A 76 -7.93 -9.13 28.70
C GLY A 76 -6.67 -9.76 28.10
N HIS A 77 -5.91 -10.50 28.91
CA HIS A 77 -4.71 -11.26 28.50
C HIS A 77 -5.06 -12.69 28.03
N CYS A 78 -6.24 -12.89 27.45
CA CYS A 78 -6.67 -14.17 26.88
C CYS A 78 -6.12 -14.35 25.45
N LYS A 79 -4.84 -14.05 25.26
CA LYS A 79 -4.11 -14.10 23.99
C LYS A 79 -2.66 -14.50 24.23
N ILE A 80 -2.04 -15.09 23.23
CA ILE A 80 -0.66 -15.58 23.29
C ILE A 80 0.27 -14.44 22.88
N LEU A 81 1.37 -14.26 23.61
CA LEU A 81 2.45 -13.40 23.14
C LEU A 81 3.21 -14.14 22.04
N PHE A 82 3.08 -13.67 20.81
CA PHE A 82 3.73 -14.22 19.64
C PHE A 82 4.67 -13.16 19.05
N GLU A 83 5.65 -12.73 19.84
CA GLU A 83 6.61 -11.70 19.43
C GLU A 83 8.03 -12.12 19.86
N LYS A 84 9.03 -11.88 18.99
CA LYS A 84 10.47 -12.07 19.28
C LYS A 84 10.78 -13.48 19.82
N GLU A 85 11.47 -13.54 20.96
CA GLU A 85 11.97 -14.75 21.61
C GLU A 85 10.85 -15.71 22.03
N SER A 86 9.67 -15.18 22.40
CA SER A 86 8.53 -16.02 22.79
C SER A 86 7.96 -16.86 21.64
N ALA A 87 8.16 -16.44 20.39
CA ALA A 87 7.73 -17.22 19.23
C ALA A 87 8.55 -18.52 19.08
N LEU A 88 9.81 -18.52 19.53
CA LEU A 88 10.68 -19.70 19.45
C LEU A 88 10.17 -20.85 20.33
N GLU A 89 9.55 -20.56 21.46
CA GLU A 89 8.95 -21.58 22.33
C GLU A 89 7.84 -22.38 21.64
N PHE A 90 7.19 -21.79 20.63
CA PHE A 90 6.08 -22.40 19.92
C PHE A 90 6.47 -22.95 18.55
N ALA A 91 7.73 -22.80 18.14
CA ALA A 91 8.18 -23.12 16.78
C ALA A 91 7.90 -24.58 16.38
N ASP A 92 8.01 -25.52 17.32
CA ASP A 92 7.79 -26.96 17.08
C ASP A 92 6.36 -27.30 16.61
N PHE A 93 5.37 -26.44 16.88
CA PHE A 93 3.96 -26.65 16.52
C PHE A 93 3.59 -26.09 15.13
N TYR A 94 4.48 -25.30 14.51
CA TYR A 94 4.22 -24.58 13.26
C TYR A 94 5.13 -25.06 12.11
N ASP A 95 4.57 -25.14 10.91
CA ASP A 95 5.34 -25.38 9.68
C ASP A 95 5.19 -24.21 8.70
N TYR A 96 6.22 -23.37 8.65
CA TYR A 96 6.31 -22.20 7.77
C TYR A 96 6.98 -22.50 6.42
N ARG A 97 7.29 -23.76 6.07
CA ARG A 97 7.96 -24.08 4.79
C ARG A 97 7.18 -23.58 3.58
N SER A 98 5.85 -23.56 3.66
CA SER A 98 4.99 -23.11 2.56
C SER A 98 4.99 -21.59 2.35
N SER A 99 5.44 -20.78 3.32
CA SER A 99 5.49 -19.32 3.18
C SER A 99 6.73 -18.79 2.46
N TYR A 100 7.74 -19.64 2.22
CA TYR A 100 8.99 -19.28 1.53
C TYR A 100 9.13 -20.05 0.20
N PRO A 101 8.36 -19.69 -0.85
CA PRO A 101 8.42 -20.40 -2.14
C PRO A 101 9.79 -20.30 -2.84
N ASP A 102 10.59 -19.30 -2.51
CA ASP A 102 11.94 -19.08 -3.08
C ASP A 102 13.03 -20.00 -2.49
N GLN A 103 12.74 -20.74 -1.41
CA GLN A 103 13.70 -21.68 -0.79
C GLN A 103 13.56 -23.11 -1.33
N GLY A 104 12.68 -23.36 -2.30
CA GLY A 104 12.40 -24.69 -2.83
C GLY A 104 13.48 -25.31 -3.74
N ASP A 105 14.53 -24.56 -4.10
CA ASP A 105 15.61 -25.04 -4.99
C ASP A 105 16.90 -25.44 -4.25
N THR A 106 16.96 -25.36 -2.92
CA THR A 106 18.02 -26.03 -2.14
C THR A 106 17.53 -27.42 -1.76
N PRO A 107 18.15 -28.51 -2.27
CA PRO A 107 17.80 -29.85 -1.83
C PRO A 107 18.12 -29.95 -0.34
N MET A 108 17.09 -30.04 0.50
CA MET A 108 17.24 -30.62 1.83
C MET A 108 17.59 -32.09 1.64
N GLU A 109 18.89 -32.39 1.51
CA GLU A 109 19.38 -33.76 1.60
C GLU A 109 19.03 -34.30 2.99
N THR A 110 18.35 -35.44 2.98
CA THR A 110 18.02 -36.23 4.14
C THR A 110 19.33 -36.77 4.73
N GLY A 111 19.91 -36.06 5.69
CA GLY A 111 21.18 -36.41 6.31
C GLY A 111 21.25 -35.94 7.75
N GLU A 112 21.49 -36.88 8.66
CA GLU A 112 21.55 -36.73 10.10
C GLU A 112 22.52 -35.64 10.58
N GLY A 113 22.10 -34.84 11.55
CA GLY A 113 23.00 -34.14 12.49
C GLY A 113 23.78 -32.96 11.91
N GLY A 114 23.14 -31.80 11.85
CA GLY A 114 23.82 -30.53 11.62
C GLY A 114 22.84 -29.38 11.84
N GLU A 115 22.96 -28.70 12.96
CA GLU A 115 22.37 -27.39 13.21
C GLU A 115 23.06 -26.38 12.29
N GLU A 116 22.85 -26.49 10.98
CA GLU A 116 23.20 -25.41 10.07
C GLU A 116 22.12 -24.34 10.26
N GLU A 117 22.44 -23.41 11.16
CA GLU A 117 21.83 -22.09 11.18
C GLU A 117 21.83 -21.59 9.74
N VAL A 118 20.67 -21.66 9.09
CA VAL A 118 20.46 -20.98 7.82
C VAL A 118 20.73 -19.52 8.15
N GLU A 119 21.91 -19.03 7.76
CA GLU A 119 22.20 -17.61 7.71
C GLU A 119 21.13 -17.04 6.79
N VAL A 120 20.03 -16.60 7.41
CA VAL A 120 19.10 -15.66 6.80
C VAL A 120 20.02 -14.51 6.47
N THR A 121 20.50 -14.43 5.23
CA THR A 121 21.12 -13.23 4.70
C THR A 121 20.10 -12.18 4.98
N GLU A 122 20.33 -11.43 6.05
CA GLU A 122 19.50 -10.33 6.46
C GLU A 122 19.43 -9.52 5.18
N ASN A 123 18.28 -9.57 4.51
CA ASN A 123 17.95 -8.66 3.42
C ASN A 123 17.97 -7.34 4.14
N THR A 124 19.18 -6.76 4.23
CA THR A 124 19.52 -5.60 5.01
C THR A 124 18.81 -4.51 4.28
N LEU A 125 17.54 -4.35 4.68
CA LEU A 125 16.71 -3.27 4.26
C LEU A 125 17.52 -2.05 4.65
N ASP A 126 18.12 -1.42 3.64
CA ASP A 126 18.97 -0.26 3.81
C ASP A 126 18.07 0.86 4.36
N THR A 127 18.01 0.92 5.69
CA THR A 127 17.09 1.75 6.46
C THR A 127 17.75 3.05 6.88
N GLU A 128 19.02 3.23 6.54
CA GLU A 128 19.79 4.44 6.83
C GLU A 128 19.33 5.64 5.97
N GLY A 129 18.66 5.36 4.84
CA GLY A 129 18.13 6.35 3.92
C GLY A 129 16.75 6.93 4.26
N TYR A 130 16.34 7.94 3.49
CA TYR A 130 14.95 8.44 3.48
C TYR A 130 14.03 7.62 2.57
N GLU A 131 14.52 6.52 2.01
CA GLU A 131 13.85 5.67 1.04
C GLU A 131 14.20 4.22 1.35
N LEU A 132 13.23 3.31 1.21
CA LEU A 132 13.38 1.89 1.37
C LEU A 132 13.04 1.20 0.05
N VAL A 133 14.00 0.46 -0.52
CA VAL A 133 13.78 -0.34 -1.73
C VAL A 133 13.36 -1.75 -1.31
N LEU A 134 12.16 -2.16 -1.70
CA LEU A 134 11.64 -3.49 -1.43
C LEU A 134 12.25 -4.53 -2.39
N PRO A 135 12.27 -5.83 -2.03
CA PRO A 135 12.63 -6.93 -2.93
C PRO A 135 11.77 -6.97 -4.21
N SER A 136 10.55 -6.43 -4.17
CA SER A 136 9.69 -6.26 -5.35
C SER A 136 10.16 -5.17 -6.32
N GLY A 137 11.25 -4.45 -6.01
CA GLY A 137 11.78 -3.31 -6.77
C GLY A 137 11.05 -1.98 -6.52
N ALA A 138 10.05 -1.95 -5.64
CA ALA A 138 9.31 -0.73 -5.31
C ALA A 138 10.08 0.12 -4.29
N THR A 139 10.11 1.44 -4.48
CA THR A 139 10.74 2.38 -3.54
C THR A 139 9.69 3.07 -2.67
N ILE A 140 9.84 2.96 -1.34
CA ILE A 140 8.95 3.56 -0.34
C ILE A 140 9.66 4.70 0.37
N GLY A 141 9.08 5.90 0.34
CA GLY A 141 9.62 7.08 1.00
C GLY A 141 9.38 7.11 2.53
N HIS A 142 10.25 7.81 3.26
CA HIS A 142 10.18 7.95 4.71
C HIS A 142 9.15 8.99 5.16
N ARG A 143 8.45 8.74 6.27
CA ARG A 143 7.40 9.63 6.80
C ARG A 143 7.85 11.06 7.08
N SER A 144 9.13 11.29 7.39
CA SER A 144 9.68 12.63 7.63
C SER A 144 9.58 13.53 6.40
N LEU A 145 9.55 12.96 5.19
CA LEU A 145 9.42 13.70 3.94
C LEU A 145 7.97 13.84 3.46
N TRP A 146 6.98 13.46 4.27
CA TRP A 146 5.56 13.55 3.89
C TRP A 146 5.17 14.97 3.44
N LYS A 147 5.70 16.01 4.07
CA LYS A 147 5.46 17.39 3.64
C LYS A 147 5.82 17.60 2.16
N TYR A 148 6.90 16.99 1.68
CA TYR A 148 7.37 17.08 0.30
C TYR A 148 6.59 16.13 -0.62
N TYR A 149 6.29 14.91 -0.19
CA TYR A 149 5.49 13.96 -0.98
C TYR A 149 4.05 14.44 -1.23
N LYS A 150 3.51 15.33 -0.39
CA LYS A 150 2.21 15.98 -0.58
C LYS A 150 2.26 17.21 -1.52
N GLN A 151 3.44 17.65 -1.96
CA GLN A 151 3.55 18.84 -2.81
C GLN A 151 3.14 18.52 -4.25
N ASN A 152 2.18 19.30 -4.75
CA ASN A 152 1.87 19.34 -6.19
C ASN A 152 2.56 20.57 -6.78
N LEU A 153 3.79 20.41 -7.27
CA LEU A 153 4.51 21.49 -7.92
C LEU A 153 3.89 21.79 -9.29
N PRO A 154 3.72 23.07 -9.67
CA PRO A 154 3.24 23.41 -11.00
C PRO A 154 4.22 22.87 -12.04
N GLN A 155 3.68 22.33 -13.13
CA GLN A 155 4.48 21.87 -14.25
C GLN A 155 5.33 23.04 -14.73
N ARG A 156 6.66 22.92 -14.62
CA ARG A 156 7.58 23.96 -15.05
C ARG A 156 7.22 24.30 -16.48
N SER A 157 6.82 25.55 -16.74
CA SER A 157 6.55 25.99 -18.09
C SER A 157 7.84 25.78 -18.87
N SER A 158 7.87 24.73 -19.68
CA SER A 158 8.80 24.63 -20.79
C SER A 158 8.77 26.00 -21.45
N GLU A 159 9.90 26.68 -21.54
CA GLU A 159 10.01 27.99 -22.19
C GLU A 159 9.84 27.82 -23.71
N GLY A 160 8.75 27.16 -24.13
CA GLY A 160 8.37 26.97 -25.51
C GLY A 160 7.74 28.25 -26.02
N SER A 161 8.50 28.97 -26.85
CA SER A 161 8.13 29.87 -27.98
C SER A 161 7.09 30.99 -27.80
N SER A 162 6.14 30.87 -26.89
CA SER A 162 5.02 31.80 -26.65
C SER A 162 5.44 33.13 -26.01
N THR A 163 6.69 33.29 -25.58
CA THR A 163 7.17 34.49 -24.87
C THR A 163 7.67 35.61 -25.80
N VAL A 164 7.80 35.38 -27.11
CA VAL A 164 8.31 36.41 -28.03
C VAL A 164 7.34 37.58 -28.13
N LEU A 165 6.04 37.33 -28.33
CA LEU A 165 5.03 38.39 -28.46
C LEU A 165 4.87 39.22 -27.17
N PRO A 166 4.74 38.62 -25.96
CA PRO A 166 4.71 39.40 -24.72
C PRO A 166 5.97 40.23 -24.47
N LYS A 167 7.16 39.67 -24.73
CA LYS A 167 8.44 40.38 -24.58
C LYS A 167 8.56 41.54 -25.57
N MET A 168 8.20 41.33 -26.83
CA MET A 168 8.20 42.36 -27.86
C MET A 168 7.19 43.48 -27.54
N LEU A 169 5.97 43.12 -27.10
CA LEU A 169 4.96 44.11 -26.70
C LEU A 169 5.39 44.90 -25.44
N ALA A 170 6.12 44.28 -24.51
CA ALA A 170 6.69 44.99 -23.36
C ALA A 170 7.76 46.00 -23.80
N GLN A 171 8.64 45.62 -24.74
CA GLN A 171 9.64 46.52 -25.33
C GLN A 171 9.00 47.69 -26.07
N TYR A 172 7.97 47.44 -26.88
CA TYR A 172 7.28 48.52 -27.60
C TYR A 172 6.56 49.48 -26.66
N ARG A 173 5.94 48.99 -25.59
CA ARG A 173 5.35 49.87 -24.55
C ARG A 173 6.41 50.70 -23.84
N ALA A 174 7.59 50.14 -23.56
CA ALA A 174 8.71 50.88 -22.97
C ALA A 174 9.24 51.98 -23.90
N LEU A 175 9.19 51.77 -25.22
CA LEU A 175 9.52 52.79 -26.23
C LEU A 175 8.40 53.83 -26.46
N GLY A 176 7.33 53.79 -25.65
CA GLY A 176 6.21 54.73 -25.74
C GLY A 176 5.17 54.39 -26.82
N TRP A 177 5.23 53.21 -27.43
CA TRP A 177 4.18 52.76 -28.34
C TRP A 177 2.96 52.29 -27.54
N THR A 178 1.92 53.12 -27.53
CA THR A 178 0.63 52.83 -26.88
C THR A 178 -0.40 52.23 -27.84
N GLY A 179 0.04 51.84 -29.04
CA GLY A 179 -0.85 51.37 -30.11
C GLY A 179 -1.72 52.49 -30.69
N VAL A 180 -2.70 52.12 -31.50
CA VAL A 180 -3.71 53.07 -31.99
C VAL A 180 -4.83 53.12 -30.97
N THR A 181 -5.09 54.31 -30.41
CA THR A 181 -6.11 54.56 -29.38
C THR A 181 -7.29 55.35 -29.95
N GLY A 182 -8.40 55.39 -29.20
CA GLY A 182 -9.57 56.21 -29.54
C GLY A 182 -10.48 55.63 -30.64
N GLU A 183 -11.15 56.52 -31.37
CA GLU A 183 -12.15 56.15 -32.39
C GLU A 183 -11.55 55.42 -33.59
N VAL A 184 -10.29 55.71 -33.92
CA VAL A 184 -9.53 55.03 -34.98
C VAL A 184 -9.28 53.56 -34.63
N ALA A 185 -9.12 53.23 -33.35
CA ALA A 185 -9.00 51.84 -32.91
C ALA A 185 -10.34 51.09 -33.10
N LYS A 186 -11.45 51.73 -32.73
CA LYS A 186 -12.80 51.16 -32.84
C LYS A 186 -13.18 50.90 -34.30
N THR A 187 -12.90 51.84 -35.20
CA THR A 187 -13.14 51.68 -36.65
C THR A 187 -12.27 50.58 -37.23
N ARG A 188 -10.95 50.57 -36.95
CA ARG A 188 -10.05 49.49 -37.39
C ARG A 188 -10.48 48.10 -36.92
N VAL A 189 -10.92 47.96 -35.65
CA VAL A 189 -11.43 46.68 -35.13
C VAL A 189 -12.69 46.25 -35.88
N LYS A 190 -13.63 47.18 -36.14
CA LYS A 190 -14.84 46.90 -36.93
C LYS A 190 -14.51 46.49 -38.36
N ASP A 191 -13.60 47.20 -39.00
CA ASP A 191 -13.17 46.92 -40.38
C ASP A 191 -12.45 45.57 -40.47
N MET A 192 -11.55 45.28 -39.52
CA MET A 192 -10.88 43.99 -39.42
C MET A 192 -11.88 42.86 -39.22
N ALA A 193 -12.86 43.02 -38.33
CA ALA A 193 -13.91 42.03 -38.08
C ALA A 193 -14.78 41.81 -39.33
N PHE A 194 -15.11 42.88 -40.06
CA PHE A 194 -15.85 42.80 -41.31
C PHE A 194 -15.06 42.06 -42.39
N VAL A 195 -13.79 42.43 -42.60
CA VAL A 195 -12.89 41.78 -43.55
C VAL A 195 -12.70 40.30 -43.21
N GLN A 196 -12.54 39.97 -41.92
CA GLN A 196 -12.36 38.60 -41.47
C GLN A 196 -13.63 37.77 -41.67
N ARG A 197 -14.80 38.34 -41.41
CA ARG A 197 -16.09 37.71 -41.71
C ARG A 197 -16.24 37.44 -43.21
N MET A 198 -15.89 38.42 -44.06
CA MET A 198 -15.94 38.26 -45.51
C MET A 198 -14.99 37.16 -46.00
N LYS A 199 -13.73 37.19 -45.53
CA LYS A 199 -12.72 36.15 -45.83
C LYS A 199 -13.20 34.77 -45.40
N ASN A 200 -13.74 34.63 -44.19
CA ASN A 200 -14.23 33.35 -43.68
C ASN A 200 -15.40 32.83 -44.50
N ARG A 201 -16.35 33.70 -44.87
CA ARG A 201 -17.48 33.35 -45.73
C ARG A 201 -16.98 32.86 -47.10
N GLN A 202 -16.05 33.60 -47.72
CA GLN A 202 -15.49 33.22 -49.01
C GLN A 202 -14.72 31.89 -48.91
N ARG A 203 -13.93 31.70 -47.86
CA ARG A 203 -13.20 30.45 -47.60
C ARG A 203 -14.15 29.26 -47.45
N MET A 204 -15.24 29.43 -46.69
CA MET A 204 -16.27 28.41 -46.53
C MET A 204 -16.93 28.07 -47.88
N GLN A 205 -17.31 29.09 -48.65
CA GLN A 205 -17.92 28.88 -49.96
C GLN A 205 -16.99 28.15 -50.93
N LEU A 206 -15.71 28.50 -50.95
CA LEU A 206 -14.69 27.81 -51.74
C LEU A 206 -14.52 26.35 -51.28
N GLY A 207 -14.48 26.09 -49.97
CA GLY A 207 -14.42 24.74 -49.42
C GLY A 207 -15.64 23.88 -49.79
N LEU A 208 -16.85 24.43 -49.69
CA LEU A 208 -18.07 23.73 -50.10
C LEU A 208 -18.12 23.45 -51.61
N LYS A 209 -17.58 24.36 -52.44
CA LYS A 209 -17.44 24.12 -53.89
C LYS A 209 -16.39 23.05 -54.17
N ALA A 210 -15.28 23.03 -53.42
CA ALA A 210 -14.24 22.02 -53.54
C ALA A 210 -14.75 20.60 -53.21
N ASN A 211 -15.74 20.45 -52.32
CA ASN A 211 -16.36 19.15 -52.04
C ASN A 211 -17.03 18.50 -53.26
N LYS A 212 -17.46 19.28 -54.27
CA LYS A 212 -17.98 18.74 -55.53
C LYS A 212 -16.87 18.28 -56.48
N PHE A 213 -15.65 18.73 -56.27
CA PHE A 213 -14.48 18.37 -57.06
C PHE A 213 -13.75 17.19 -56.43
N GLN A 214 -14.42 16.03 -56.39
CA GLN A 214 -13.82 14.77 -55.96
C GLN A 214 -13.64 13.87 -57.20
N PRO A 215 -12.54 14.02 -57.96
CA PRO A 215 -12.28 13.13 -59.08
C PRO A 215 -12.14 11.70 -58.55
N HIS A 216 -12.87 10.76 -59.17
CA HIS A 216 -12.87 9.34 -58.83
C HIS A 216 -13.52 8.96 -57.47
N PHE A 217 -14.48 9.75 -56.98
CA PHE A 217 -15.27 9.37 -55.80
C PHE A 217 -16.07 8.08 -56.03
N ARG A 218 -15.89 7.08 -55.14
CA ARG A 218 -16.59 5.79 -55.16
C ARG A 218 -17.45 5.64 -53.90
N CYS A 219 -18.75 5.45 -54.06
CA CYS A 219 -19.66 5.21 -52.94
C CYS A 219 -19.41 3.81 -52.34
N GLN A 220 -19.34 3.71 -51.01
CA GLN A 220 -19.04 2.45 -50.30
C GLN A 220 -20.26 1.53 -50.13
N VAL A 221 -21.46 2.09 -50.05
CA VAL A 221 -22.70 1.34 -49.88
C VAL A 221 -23.58 1.60 -51.09
N MET A 222 -23.93 0.53 -51.81
CA MET A 222 -24.88 0.55 -52.91
C MET A 222 -26.16 -0.08 -52.35
N PHE A 223 -27.24 0.69 -52.29
CA PHE A 223 -28.57 0.19 -51.89
C PHE A 223 -29.24 -0.51 -53.07
#